data_AF-A0A9X6UP62-F1
#
_entry.id   AF-A0A9X6UP62-F1
#
_cell.length_a   1.000
_cell.length_b   1.000
_cell.length_c   1.000
_cell.angle_alpha   90.00
_cell.angle_beta   90.00
_cell.angle_gamma   90.00
#
_symmetry.space_group_name_H-M   'P 1'
#
loop_
_entity.id
_entity.type
_entity.pdbx_description
1 polymer ?
#
loop_
_entity_poly.entity_id
_entity_poly.type
_entity_poly.pdbx_seq_one_letter_code
_entity_poly.pdbx_strand_id
1 'polypeptide(L)'
;MKKICVVIIMLCAAFFSSPSDSLAKESREQLLESALSNRYYSVIRQVTEDQYECVSVINIKRLGKKDEFVPRYEVKLQFLTFQGAHNPPNDKVTLTLEDHLDHVKIKKVEREKKVSDAIAEKVCEREKEKIKAHSNDLE
;
A
#
# COMPACT_ATOMS: atom_id res chain seq x y z
N MET A 1 -30.90 30.61 -35.05
CA MET A 1 -29.52 30.10 -35.18
C MET A 1 -28.62 30.41 -33.98
N LYS A 2 -28.56 31.65 -33.46
CA LYS A 2 -27.71 32.00 -32.28
C LYS A 2 -28.00 31.21 -30.98
N LYS A 3 -29.26 30.82 -30.73
CA LYS A 3 -29.65 30.13 -29.48
C LYS A 3 -29.23 28.64 -29.44
N ILE A 4 -29.09 27.99 -30.59
CA ILE A 4 -28.73 26.57 -30.68
C ILE A 4 -27.25 26.37 -30.33
N CYS A 5 -26.38 27.28 -30.76
CA CYS A 5 -24.95 27.22 -30.43
C CYS A 5 -24.70 27.35 -28.92
N VAL A 6 -25.48 28.16 -28.20
CA VAL A 6 -25.32 28.34 -26.74
C VAL A 6 -25.70 27.07 -25.98
N VAL A 7 -26.74 26.36 -26.42
CA VAL A 7 -27.17 25.09 -25.82
C VAL A 7 -26.14 23.99 -26.03
N ILE A 8 -25.53 23.92 -27.22
CA ILE A 8 -24.46 22.95 -27.53
C ILE A 8 -23.19 23.24 -26.72
N ILE A 9 -22.83 24.52 -26.51
CA ILE A 9 -21.66 24.91 -25.70
C ILE A 9 -21.86 24.56 -24.21
N MET A 10 -23.06 24.73 -23.65
CA MET A 10 -23.35 24.31 -22.28
C MET A 10 -23.34 22.78 -22.12
N LEU A 11 -23.85 22.04 -23.10
CA LEU A 11 -23.83 20.57 -23.10
C LEU A 11 -22.41 20.02 -23.19
N CYS A 12 -21.53 20.63 -24.00
CA CYS A 12 -20.13 20.22 -24.08
C CYS A 12 -19.34 20.55 -22.81
N ALA A 13 -19.65 21.66 -22.12
CA ALA A 13 -19.00 22.02 -20.86
C ALA A 13 -19.26 21.03 -19.72
N ALA A 14 -20.38 20.29 -19.75
CA ALA A 14 -20.68 19.23 -18.80
C ALA A 14 -19.87 17.93 -19.04
N PHE A 15 -19.26 17.76 -20.22
CA PHE A 15 -18.37 16.63 -20.55
C PHE A 15 -16.88 16.96 -20.37
N PHE A 16 -16.53 18.22 -20.09
CA PHE A 16 -15.20 18.65 -19.66
C PHE A 16 -15.08 18.69 -18.13
N SER A 17 -15.86 17.86 -17.42
CA SER A 17 -15.47 17.43 -16.09
C SER A 17 -14.13 16.69 -16.22
N SER A 18 -13.08 17.43 -15.88
CA SER A 18 -11.71 16.96 -15.68
C SER A 18 -11.69 15.57 -15.04
N PRO A 19 -10.68 14.73 -15.35
CA PRO A 19 -10.59 13.42 -14.72
C PRO A 19 -10.69 13.63 -13.22
N SER A 20 -11.59 12.91 -12.57
CA SER A 20 -11.71 12.94 -11.12
C SER A 20 -10.32 12.67 -10.58
N ASP A 21 -9.67 13.70 -10.03
CA ASP A 21 -8.65 13.49 -9.02
C ASP A 21 -9.28 12.47 -8.08
N SER A 22 -8.63 11.32 -7.93
CA SER A 22 -9.04 10.25 -7.02
C SER A 22 -9.72 10.88 -5.81
N LEU A 23 -11.02 10.63 -5.62
CA LEU A 23 -11.78 11.22 -4.51
C LEU A 23 -11.07 10.97 -3.17
N ALA A 24 -10.35 9.85 -3.06
CA ALA A 24 -9.54 9.50 -1.92
C ALA A 24 -8.46 10.55 -1.61
N LYS A 25 -8.55 11.13 -0.41
CA LYS A 25 -7.59 12.08 0.15
C LYS A 25 -6.35 11.38 0.71
N GLU A 26 -5.76 10.48 -0.07
CA GLU A 26 -4.53 9.82 0.33
C GLU A 26 -3.34 10.79 0.29
N SER A 27 -2.52 10.77 1.34
CA SER A 27 -1.24 11.47 1.30
C SER A 27 -0.30 10.81 0.30
N ARG A 28 0.71 11.55 -0.16
CA ARG A 28 1.75 11.00 -1.03
C ARG A 28 2.46 9.80 -0.38
N GLU A 29 2.64 9.84 0.92
CA GLU A 29 3.23 8.76 1.71
C GLU A 29 2.35 7.50 1.72
N GLN A 30 1.02 7.65 1.80
CA GLN A 30 0.07 6.54 1.69
C GLN A 30 0.09 5.93 0.27
N LEU A 31 0.05 6.77 -0.76
CA LEU A 31 0.16 6.33 -2.16
C LEU A 31 1.47 5.58 -2.43
N LEU A 32 2.60 6.09 -1.91
CA LEU A 32 3.89 5.43 -2.04
C LEU A 32 3.89 4.06 -1.37
N GLU A 33 3.31 3.94 -0.19
CA GLU A 33 3.21 2.68 0.52
C GLU A 33 2.30 1.67 -0.19
N SER A 34 1.19 2.11 -0.77
CA SER A 34 0.31 1.30 -1.61
C SER A 34 1.04 0.81 -2.87
N ALA A 35 1.79 1.69 -3.55
CA ALA A 35 2.61 1.32 -4.70
C ALA A 35 3.71 0.29 -4.34
N LEU A 36 4.37 0.47 -3.20
CA LEU A 36 5.36 -0.48 -2.69
C LEU A 36 4.73 -1.82 -2.31
N SER A 37 3.53 -1.81 -1.70
CA SER A 37 2.80 -3.04 -1.37
C SER A 37 2.47 -3.85 -2.63
N ASN A 38 2.11 -3.19 -3.74
CA ASN A 38 1.94 -3.84 -5.04
C ASN A 38 3.26 -4.45 -5.55
N ARG A 39 4.36 -3.69 -5.50
CA ARG A 39 5.69 -4.18 -5.91
C ARG A 39 6.13 -5.42 -5.13
N TYR A 40 5.81 -5.47 -3.83
CA TYR A 40 6.24 -6.55 -2.94
C TYR A 40 5.24 -7.68 -2.76
N TYR A 41 4.08 -7.62 -3.42
CA TYR A 41 3.03 -8.64 -3.30
C TYR A 41 3.56 -10.06 -3.54
N SER A 42 4.33 -10.27 -4.60
CA SER A 42 4.86 -11.59 -4.97
C SER A 42 5.83 -12.15 -3.92
N VAL A 43 6.72 -11.33 -3.36
CA VAL A 43 7.68 -11.77 -2.34
C VAL A 43 7.02 -11.97 -0.98
N ILE A 44 5.97 -11.22 -0.64
CA ILE A 44 5.18 -11.47 0.57
C ILE A 44 4.52 -12.85 0.48
N ARG A 45 3.90 -13.17 -0.66
CA ARG A 45 3.25 -14.47 -0.87
C ARG A 45 4.21 -15.65 -0.81
N GLN A 46 5.46 -15.49 -1.23
CA GLN A 46 6.49 -16.52 -1.06
C GLN A 46 6.78 -16.84 0.41
N VAL A 47 6.57 -15.90 1.32
CA VAL A 47 6.87 -16.03 2.76
C VAL A 47 5.67 -16.51 3.57
N THR A 48 4.47 -16.15 3.14
CA THR A 48 3.24 -16.49 3.87
C THR A 48 2.70 -17.85 3.50
N GLU A 49 2.89 -18.30 2.25
CA GLU A 49 2.23 -19.46 1.61
C GLU A 49 0.69 -19.32 1.53
N ASP A 50 0.09 -18.67 2.52
CA ASP A 50 -1.32 -18.33 2.68
C ASP A 50 -1.59 -16.82 2.51
N GLN A 51 -2.79 -16.39 2.93
CA GLN A 51 -3.23 -14.99 2.95
C GLN A 51 -2.50 -14.18 4.03
N TYR A 52 -2.50 -12.86 3.85
CA TYR A 52 -1.95 -11.90 4.80
C TYR A 52 -2.80 -10.64 4.83
N GLU A 53 -2.65 -9.86 5.89
CA GLU A 53 -3.35 -8.60 6.07
C GLU A 53 -2.45 -7.53 6.70
N CYS A 54 -2.91 -6.28 6.64
CA CYS A 54 -2.29 -5.14 7.32
C CYS A 54 -0.81 -4.94 6.97
N VAL A 55 -0.48 -5.04 5.68
CA VAL A 55 0.89 -4.81 5.22
C VAL A 55 1.26 -3.33 5.33
N SER A 56 2.41 -3.09 5.94
CA SER A 56 2.97 -1.75 6.07
C SER A 56 4.47 -1.73 5.81
N VAL A 57 4.93 -0.62 5.23
CA VAL A 57 6.35 -0.33 5.08
C VAL A 57 6.83 0.40 6.34
N ILE A 58 7.60 -0.29 7.19
CA ILE A 58 8.05 0.27 8.47
C ILE A 58 9.43 0.93 8.38
N ASN A 59 10.23 0.62 7.35
CA ASN A 59 11.51 1.28 7.11
C ASN A 59 11.96 1.17 5.65
N ILE A 60 12.61 2.21 5.14
CA ILE A 60 13.30 2.23 3.84
C ILE A 60 14.67 2.84 4.04
N LYS A 61 15.72 2.12 3.65
CA LYS A 61 17.10 2.58 3.73
C LYS A 61 17.75 2.45 2.37
N ARG A 62 18.28 3.56 1.83
CA ARG A 62 19.09 3.50 0.61
C ARG A 62 20.37 2.71 0.89
N LEU A 63 20.71 1.82 -0.03
CA LEU A 63 21.95 1.06 -0.07
C LEU A 63 22.85 1.61 -1.17
N GLY A 64 24.15 1.32 -1.06
CA GLY A 64 25.14 1.73 -2.05
C GLY A 64 25.69 3.14 -1.84
N LYS A 65 26.36 3.67 -2.87
CA LYS A 65 26.98 5.00 -2.82
C LYS A 65 25.95 6.08 -3.16
N LYS A 66 26.15 7.30 -2.63
CA LYS A 66 25.26 8.44 -2.88
C LYS A 66 25.09 8.73 -4.38
N ASP A 67 26.15 8.53 -5.16
CA ASP A 67 26.22 8.85 -6.58
C ASP A 67 25.94 7.64 -7.49
N GLU A 68 25.50 6.51 -6.92
CA GLU A 68 25.08 5.35 -7.70
C GLU A 68 23.80 5.70 -8.50
N PHE A 69 23.88 5.59 -9.84
CA PHE A 69 22.83 6.04 -10.76
C PHE A 69 21.49 5.32 -10.52
N VAL A 70 21.53 4.01 -10.28
CA VAL A 70 20.36 3.22 -9.91
C VAL A 70 20.47 2.88 -8.43
N PRO A 71 19.65 3.51 -7.56
CA PRO A 71 19.69 3.23 -6.13
C PRO A 71 19.16 1.83 -5.84
N ARG A 72 19.72 1.20 -4.81
CA ARG A 72 19.18 0.00 -4.17
C ARG A 72 18.60 0.37 -2.82
N TYR A 73 17.62 -0.39 -2.35
CA TYR A 73 17.00 -0.13 -1.06
C TYR A 73 16.91 -1.38 -0.20
N GLU A 74 17.19 -1.24 1.09
CA GLU A 74 16.73 -2.18 2.09
C GLU A 74 15.36 -1.71 2.58
N VAL A 75 14.36 -2.56 2.43
CA VAL A 75 12.98 -2.26 2.85
C VAL A 75 12.55 -3.26 3.90
N LYS A 76 11.95 -2.76 4.99
CA LYS A 76 11.33 -3.60 6.01
C LYS A 76 9.83 -3.46 5.94
N LEU A 77 9.16 -4.59 5.74
CA LEU A 77 7.72 -4.72 5.76
C LEU A 77 7.28 -5.39 7.05
N GLN A 78 6.10 -5.02 7.54
CA GLN A 78 5.42 -5.70 8.64
C GLN A 78 3.99 -6.02 8.23
N PHE A 79 3.55 -7.25 8.50
CA PHE A 79 2.20 -7.71 8.20
C PHE A 79 1.81 -8.86 9.14
N LEU A 80 0.53 -9.22 9.12
CA LEU A 80 0.00 -10.39 9.82
C LEU A 80 -0.28 -11.51 8.81
N THR A 81 0.01 -12.75 9.15
CA THR A 81 -0.61 -13.88 8.42
C THR A 81 -2.10 -13.89 8.68
N PHE A 82 -2.89 -14.39 7.73
CA PHE A 82 -4.33 -14.49 7.90
C PHE A 82 -4.82 -15.87 7.49
N GLN A 83 -5.50 -16.58 8.40
CA GLN A 83 -6.07 -17.91 8.17
C GLN A 83 -7.60 -17.94 8.29
N GLY A 84 -8.24 -16.77 8.18
CA GLY A 84 -9.68 -16.58 8.32
C GLY A 84 -10.09 -16.01 9.68
N ALA A 85 -11.24 -15.33 9.72
CA ALA A 85 -11.73 -14.60 10.90
C ALA A 85 -11.97 -15.48 12.14
N HIS A 86 -12.16 -16.79 11.94
CA HIS A 86 -12.40 -17.75 13.02
C HIS A 86 -11.16 -18.56 13.42
N ASN A 87 -10.00 -18.31 12.80
CA ASN A 87 -8.73 -18.98 13.11
C ASN A 87 -7.66 -18.01 13.65
N PRO A 88 -7.94 -17.20 14.69
CA PRO A 88 -6.85 -16.58 15.43
C PRO A 88 -6.05 -17.67 16.17
N PRO A 89 -4.77 -17.43 16.50
CA PRO A 89 -4.07 -16.15 16.40
C PRO A 89 -3.13 -16.05 15.18
N ASN A 90 -3.11 -14.87 14.58
CA ASN A 90 -2.23 -14.53 13.46
C ASN A 90 -0.76 -14.43 13.93
N ASP A 91 0.18 -14.68 13.03
CA ASP A 91 1.60 -14.42 13.26
C ASP A 91 1.95 -13.01 12.77
N LYS A 92 2.77 -12.27 13.52
CA LYS A 92 3.38 -11.04 13.03
C LYS A 92 4.66 -11.39 12.29
N VAL A 93 4.75 -10.98 11.04
CA VAL A 93 5.91 -11.18 10.20
C VAL A 93 6.59 -9.85 9.94
N THR A 94 7.91 -9.80 10.14
CA THR A 94 8.76 -8.71 9.68
C THR A 94 9.67 -9.23 8.58
N LEU A 95 9.48 -8.69 7.38
CA LEU A 95 10.18 -9.10 6.16
C LEU A 95 11.19 -8.02 5.77
N THR A 96 12.47 -8.38 5.72
CA THR A 96 13.53 -7.50 5.20
C THR A 96 13.85 -7.89 3.77
N LEU A 97 13.77 -6.92 2.87
CA LEU A 97 13.98 -7.05 1.43
C LEU A 97 15.16 -6.19 0.99
N GLU A 98 15.88 -6.65 -0.03
CA GLU A 98 16.77 -5.84 -0.85
C GLU A 98 16.07 -5.60 -2.20
N ASP A 99 15.70 -4.36 -2.48
CA ASP A 99 15.01 -3.93 -3.69
C ASP A 99 16.01 -3.40 -4.71
N HIS A 100 16.13 -4.11 -5.83
CA HIS A 100 16.87 -3.72 -7.02
C HIS A 100 15.89 -3.30 -8.11
N LEU A 101 16.37 -2.60 -9.14
CA LEU A 101 15.50 -2.13 -10.23
C LEU A 101 14.70 -3.27 -10.89
N ASP A 102 15.36 -4.39 -11.14
CA ASP A 102 14.88 -5.54 -11.90
C ASP A 102 14.33 -6.68 -11.04
N HIS A 103 14.71 -6.75 -9.76
CA HIS A 103 14.29 -7.83 -8.87
C HIS A 103 14.25 -7.41 -7.40
N VAL A 104 13.49 -8.19 -6.61
CA VAL A 104 13.40 -8.03 -5.16
C VAL A 104 13.92 -9.30 -4.50
N LYS A 105 14.86 -9.16 -3.56
CA LYS A 105 15.46 -10.29 -2.85
C LYS A 105 15.07 -10.28 -1.38
N ILE A 106 14.61 -11.43 -0.88
CA ILE A 106 14.38 -11.63 0.56
C ILE A 106 15.74 -11.73 1.27
N LYS A 107 15.97 -10.88 2.27
CA LYS A 107 17.16 -10.90 3.12
C LYS A 107 16.91 -11.65 4.42
N LYS A 108 15.77 -11.40 5.05
CA LYS A 108 15.44 -11.93 6.38
C LYS A 108 13.93 -12.02 6.57
N VAL A 109 13.48 -13.10 7.17
CA VAL A 109 12.11 -13.29 7.63
C VAL A 109 12.14 -13.47 9.14
N GLU A 110 11.44 -12.63 9.88
CA GLU A 110 11.25 -12.75 11.32
C GLU A 110 9.77 -12.98 11.60
N ARG A 111 9.46 -13.96 12.45
CA ARG A 111 8.07 -14.37 12.73
C ARG A 111 7.86 -14.46 14.23
N GLU A 112 6.96 -13.64 14.74
CA GLU A 112 6.44 -13.75 16.10
C GLU A 112 5.11 -14.49 16.02
N LYS A 113 5.09 -15.71 16.56
CA LYS A 113 3.94 -16.59 16.41
C LYS A 113 2.82 -16.20 17.36
N LYS A 114 1.58 -16.34 16.90
CA LYS A 114 0.38 -16.25 17.74
C LYS A 114 0.34 -14.95 18.57
N VAL A 115 0.44 -13.81 17.89
CA VAL A 115 0.47 -12.51 18.59
C VAL A 115 -0.89 -12.20 19.23
N SER A 116 -0.87 -11.38 20.29
CA SER A 116 -2.09 -10.92 20.94
C SER A 116 -2.87 -9.95 20.06
N ASP A 117 -4.17 -9.80 20.34
CA ASP A 117 -5.04 -8.85 19.63
C ASP A 117 -4.52 -7.41 19.69
N ALA A 118 -3.92 -7.01 20.82
CA ALA A 118 -3.32 -5.68 20.97
C ALA A 118 -2.14 -5.46 20.01
N ILE A 119 -1.32 -6.49 19.76
CA ILE A 119 -0.24 -6.43 18.77
C ILE A 119 -0.83 -6.43 17.36
N ALA A 120 -1.81 -7.29 17.09
CA ALA A 120 -2.48 -7.35 15.79
C ALA A 120 -3.12 -6.00 15.42
N GLU A 121 -3.85 -5.39 16.36
CA GLU A 121 -4.48 -4.08 16.17
C GLU A 121 -3.45 -3.00 15.87
N LYS A 122 -2.32 -2.98 16.59
CA LYS A 122 -1.23 -2.03 16.35
C LYS A 122 -0.61 -2.18 14.96
N VAL A 123 -0.44 -3.42 14.48
CA VAL A 123 0.06 -3.67 13.11
C VAL A 123 -0.95 -3.15 12.06
N CYS A 124 -2.23 -3.30 12.33
CA CYS A 124 -3.32 -2.88 11.44
C CYS A 124 -3.70 -1.40 11.51
N GLU A 125 -3.18 -0.64 12.48
CA GLU A 125 -3.52 0.77 12.69
C GLU A 125 -3.30 1.60 11.42
N ARG A 126 -2.15 1.42 10.78
CA ARG A 126 -1.76 2.15 9.57
C ARG A 126 -2.65 1.84 8.37
N GLU A 127 -3.11 0.60 8.22
CA GLU A 127 -4.02 0.22 7.15
C GLU A 127 -5.43 0.78 7.41
N LYS A 128 -5.89 0.77 8.67
CA LYS A 128 -7.14 1.43 9.07
C LYS A 128 -7.13 2.93 8.75
N GLU A 129 -6.00 3.61 8.93
CA GLU A 129 -5.85 5.02 8.56
C GLU A 129 -5.98 5.27 7.05
N LYS A 130 -5.39 4.39 6.21
CA LYS A 130 -5.56 4.46 4.75
C LYS A 130 -7.03 4.27 4.36
N ILE A 131 -7.69 3.24 4.90
CA ILE A 131 -9.11 2.97 4.62
C ILE A 131 -9.99 4.18 4.98
N LYS A 132 -9.73 4.83 6.12
CA LYS A 132 -10.45 6.06 6.51
C LYS A 132 -10.26 7.20 5.51
N ALA A 133 -9.08 7.33 4.92
CA ALA A 133 -8.81 8.34 3.89
C ALA A 133 -9.62 8.10 2.60
N HIS A 134 -10.04 6.86 2.34
CA HIS A 134 -10.94 6.51 1.24
C HIS A 134 -12.43 6.64 1.58
N SER A 135 -12.83 6.58 2.85
CA SER A 135 -14.24 6.56 3.26
C SER A 135 -14.85 7.96 3.49
N ASN A 136 -14.02 8.97 3.71
CA ASN A 136 -14.46 10.35 3.99
C ASN A 136 -15.05 11.10 2.77
N ASP A 137 -15.38 10.38 1.70
CA ASP A 137 -16.00 10.90 0.48
C ASP A 137 -17.44 10.37 0.26
N LEU A 138 -17.99 9.64 1.24
CA LEU A 138 -19.38 9.15 1.23
C LEU A 138 -20.36 10.02 2.07
N GLU A 139 -19.89 11.12 2.66
CA GLU A 139 -20.72 12.17 3.28
C GLU A 139 -20.67 13.47 2.47
#